data_AF-A0A537JIB7-F1
#
_entry.id   AF-A0A537JIB7-F1
#
_cell.length_a   1.000
_cell.length_b   1.000
_cell.length_c   1.000
_cell.angle_alpha   90.00
_cell.angle_beta   90.00
_cell.angle_gamma   90.00
#
_symmetry.space_group_name_H-M   'P 1'
#
loop_
_entity.id
_entity.type
_entity.pdbx_description
1 polymer ?
#
loop_
_entity_poly.entity_id
_entity_poly.type
_entity_poly.pdbx_seq_one_letter_code
_entity_poly.pdbx_strand_id
1 'polypeptide(L)'
;MADTLQILLHTPPARVPQLLTTLSDLPVLILWSLRLHGASHLPEEPMFSLERIAALLEIEAVRAVGEVTRWPAVYHGDDDLLQKIALALAAGRRVEGHAPGASYERLVALAAAGWSSDHEAIAADEIVRRLRAGVYTMLRHSSLRPDLPLLAPAISDERRASGRLMLTADGPEAVTIAERGYLSHVIRAAIESGIPPVAAYQMATINPAAYFGLDEEIGGIGPGRRADIAVLDDLRNPAPEVVLARGEVAVRDGRVQAEFPPLDWGAYFSPRFRPTWTPQPDLFDLRVSAESGQGDTVRFPVIRLENSVITRAVPTPVPVREGRLLPPADVVRAVLVDPGGRWIVRGMLGNFVARLGGLASSFNVAAQLLTLGQDSADMALAARRLLEIGGGIVVVERGETVLEIPLPLGGIMAAVPLPAIAGEARKLYALLRARGYPHEDPHYTLLFLTLDSLPDVRLTYRGIWDVRRGRTLWPRQDLPPV
;
A
#
# COMPACT_ATOMS: atom_id res chain seq x y z
N MET A 1 -2.07 -7.96 12.67
CA MET A 1 -1.02 -6.92 12.63
C MET A 1 -1.43 -5.84 11.65
N ALA A 2 -1.22 -4.58 11.99
CA ALA A 2 -1.44 -3.42 11.14
C ALA A 2 -0.09 -2.75 10.83
N ASP A 3 0.10 -2.33 9.59
CA ASP A 3 1.30 -1.65 9.11
C ASP A 3 1.27 -0.16 9.50
N THR A 4 2.39 0.37 10.01
CA THR A 4 2.45 1.76 10.49
C THR A 4 2.82 2.80 9.42
N LEU A 5 3.01 2.43 8.15
CA LEU A 5 3.53 3.32 7.09
C LEU A 5 2.73 4.61 6.99
N GLN A 6 1.41 4.49 6.84
CA GLN A 6 0.55 5.67 6.65
C GLN A 6 0.48 6.51 7.93
N ILE A 7 0.52 5.88 9.11
CA ILE A 7 0.59 6.61 10.38
C ILE A 7 1.88 7.42 10.45
N LEU A 8 3.04 6.82 10.14
CA LEU A 8 4.34 7.48 10.21
C LEU A 8 4.52 8.58 9.17
N LEU A 9 3.92 8.43 7.98
CA LEU A 9 4.00 9.43 6.92
C LEU A 9 3.10 10.65 7.18
N HIS A 10 1.95 10.46 7.82
CA HIS A 10 0.90 11.49 7.87
C HIS A 10 0.62 12.07 9.26
N THR A 11 1.19 11.46 10.30
CA THR A 11 1.03 11.93 11.68
C THR A 11 2.28 12.69 12.11
N PRO A 12 2.15 13.89 12.72
CA PRO A 12 3.29 14.58 13.30
C PRO A 12 4.07 13.67 14.24
N PRO A 13 5.42 13.67 14.18
CA PRO A 13 6.26 12.74 14.92
C PRO A 13 5.90 12.53 16.39
N ALA A 14 5.60 13.62 17.12
CA ALA A 14 5.29 13.61 18.54
C ALA A 14 3.93 12.97 18.89
N ARG A 15 3.01 12.84 17.91
CA ARG A 15 1.65 12.32 18.13
C ARG A 15 1.50 10.83 17.84
N VAL A 16 2.48 10.24 17.16
CA VAL A 16 2.43 8.82 16.76
C VAL A 16 2.30 7.88 17.96
N PRO A 17 3.09 7.99 19.06
CA PRO A 17 2.96 7.07 20.17
C PRO A 17 1.54 7.07 20.76
N GLN A 18 0.98 8.26 20.99
CA GLN A 18 -0.38 8.40 21.51
C GLN A 18 -1.43 7.80 20.56
N LEU A 19 -1.30 8.00 19.24
CA LEU A 19 -2.22 7.42 18.26
C LEU A 19 -2.17 5.88 18.28
N LEU A 20 -0.98 5.29 18.27
CA LEU A 20 -0.82 3.84 18.29
C LEU A 20 -1.43 3.23 19.56
N THR A 21 -1.18 3.83 20.73
CA THR A 21 -1.81 3.40 21.99
C THR A 21 -3.33 3.54 21.94
N THR A 22 -3.84 4.71 21.53
CA THR A 22 -5.29 4.98 21.48
C THR A 22 -6.03 3.99 20.59
N LEU A 23 -5.46 3.66 19.43
CA LEU A 23 -6.05 2.67 18.52
C LEU A 23 -6.01 1.25 19.08
N SER A 24 -5.03 0.94 19.93
CA SER A 24 -4.90 -0.39 20.56
C SER A 24 -5.91 -0.61 21.69
N ASP A 25 -6.48 0.47 22.24
CA ASP A 25 -7.50 0.42 23.31
C ASP A 25 -8.94 0.24 22.77
N LEU A 26 -9.13 0.29 21.46
CA LEU A 26 -10.42 0.06 20.81
C LEU A 26 -10.99 -1.34 21.14
N PRO A 27 -12.30 -1.58 20.94
CA PRO A 27 -12.91 -2.91 21.08
C PRO A 27 -12.51 -3.89 19.95
N VAL A 28 -11.30 -3.74 19.42
CA VAL A 28 -10.65 -4.60 18.43
C VAL A 28 -9.18 -4.71 18.84
N LEU A 29 -8.63 -5.92 18.87
CA LEU A 29 -7.20 -6.10 19.13
C LEU A 29 -6.38 -5.64 17.92
N ILE A 30 -5.70 -4.50 18.06
CA ILE A 30 -4.76 -3.98 17.06
C ILE A 30 -3.34 -4.14 17.60
N LEU A 31 -2.51 -4.82 16.83
CA LEU A 31 -1.08 -4.98 17.05
C LEU A 31 -0.34 -4.43 15.84
N TRP A 32 0.85 -3.87 16.05
CA TRP A 32 1.54 -3.06 15.04
C TRP A 32 2.81 -3.72 14.51
N SER A 33 2.94 -3.70 13.17
CA SER A 33 4.20 -3.94 12.47
C SER A 33 4.79 -2.59 12.10
N LEU A 34 5.91 -2.26 12.75
CA LEU A 34 6.56 -0.96 12.62
C LEU A 34 7.42 -0.91 11.35
N ARG A 35 7.12 0.02 10.46
CA ARG A 35 7.94 0.28 9.27
C ARG A 35 9.32 0.81 9.63
N LEU A 36 10.33 0.27 8.95
CA LEU A 36 11.73 0.71 9.09
C LEU A 36 12.18 1.71 8.01
N HIS A 37 11.35 1.87 6.97
CA HIS A 37 11.60 2.75 5.84
C HIS A 37 10.30 3.05 5.07
N GLY A 38 10.32 4.11 4.26
CA GLY A 38 9.22 4.46 3.38
C GLY A 38 9.05 3.50 2.21
N ALA A 39 7.88 3.57 1.57
CA ALA A 39 7.56 2.81 0.37
C ALA A 39 8.29 3.31 -0.89
N SER A 40 8.72 4.57 -0.92
CA SER A 40 9.62 5.10 -1.95
C SER A 40 10.74 5.90 -1.31
N HIS A 41 11.92 5.88 -1.94
CA HIS A 41 13.08 6.62 -1.46
C HIS A 41 12.89 8.13 -1.60
N LEU A 42 12.92 8.81 -0.45
CA LEU A 42 13.18 10.25 -0.33
C LEU A 42 14.64 10.47 0.10
N PRO A 43 15.24 11.66 -0.14
CA PRO A 43 16.60 11.96 0.30
C PRO A 43 16.76 11.88 1.81
N GLU A 44 15.74 12.33 2.53
CA GLU A 44 15.69 12.33 3.98
C GLU A 44 14.40 11.64 4.42
N GLU A 45 14.56 10.75 5.41
CA GLU A 45 13.50 9.91 5.94
C GLU A 45 13.48 9.98 7.48
N PRO A 46 13.41 11.18 8.09
CA PRO A 46 13.58 11.35 9.54
C PRO A 46 12.50 10.64 10.37
N MET A 47 11.33 10.38 9.78
CA MET A 47 10.26 9.59 10.41
C MET A 47 10.64 8.11 10.61
N PHE A 48 11.70 7.64 9.95
CA PHE A 48 12.27 6.31 10.06
C PHE A 48 13.70 6.34 10.61
N SER A 49 14.09 7.36 11.38
CA SER A 49 15.41 7.41 12.02
C SER A 49 15.56 6.30 13.07
N LEU A 50 16.79 5.86 13.32
CA LEU A 50 17.09 4.81 14.31
C LEU A 50 16.56 5.18 15.71
N GLU A 51 16.80 6.42 16.16
CA GLU A 51 16.30 6.95 17.44
C GLU A 51 14.79 6.84 17.56
N ARG A 52 14.07 7.20 16.49
CA ARG A 52 12.61 7.16 16.48
C ARG A 52 12.09 5.73 16.47
N ILE A 53 12.72 4.84 15.71
CA ILE A 53 12.36 3.42 15.69
C ILE A 53 12.57 2.81 17.08
N ALA A 54 13.70 3.11 17.74
CA ALA A 54 13.96 2.67 19.12
C ALA A 54 12.82 3.08 20.06
N ALA A 55 12.45 4.36 20.06
CA ALA A 55 11.38 4.86 20.92
C ALA A 55 10.02 4.21 20.64
N LEU A 56 9.71 3.90 19.36
CA LEU A 56 8.43 3.28 18.99
C LEU A 56 8.39 1.77 19.31
N LEU A 57 9.53 1.08 19.35
CA LEU A 57 9.61 -0.33 19.73
C LEU A 57 9.25 -0.59 21.20
N GLU A 58 9.34 0.43 22.05
CA GLU A 58 8.92 0.38 23.46
C GLU A 58 7.39 0.34 23.63
N ILE A 59 6.61 0.67 22.59
CA ILE A 59 5.16 0.58 22.63
C ILE A 59 4.76 -0.90 22.65
N GLU A 60 4.04 -1.32 23.69
CA GLU A 60 3.71 -2.74 23.90
C GLU A 60 3.00 -3.39 22.70
N ALA A 61 2.08 -2.66 22.06
CA ALA A 61 1.33 -3.14 20.91
C ALA A 61 2.19 -3.33 19.65
N VAL A 62 3.43 -2.82 19.60
CA VAL A 62 4.38 -3.07 18.52
C VAL A 62 5.01 -4.45 18.72
N ARG A 63 4.62 -5.44 17.91
CA ARG A 63 5.08 -6.84 18.03
C ARG A 63 6.03 -7.26 16.92
N ALA A 64 6.08 -6.51 15.83
CA ALA A 64 6.95 -6.78 14.70
C ALA A 64 7.47 -5.49 14.06
N VAL A 65 8.45 -5.65 13.19
CA VAL A 65 8.89 -4.64 12.24
C VAL A 65 8.76 -5.17 10.82
N GLY A 66 8.49 -4.27 9.89
CA GLY A 66 8.24 -4.61 8.49
C GLY A 66 6.96 -3.95 7.97
N GLU A 67 6.48 -4.34 6.80
CA GLU A 67 7.17 -5.23 5.85
C GLU A 67 8.47 -4.58 5.29
N VAL A 68 9.56 -5.34 5.21
CA VAL A 68 10.85 -4.81 4.71
C VAL A 68 10.90 -4.93 3.19
N THR A 69 10.33 -3.95 2.48
CA THR A 69 10.24 -3.97 1.00
C THR A 69 11.57 -3.67 0.31
N ARG A 70 12.52 -3.02 0.98
CA ARG A 70 13.89 -2.76 0.47
C ARG A 70 14.83 -3.97 0.66
N TRP A 71 14.33 -5.18 0.42
CA TRP A 71 15.09 -6.42 0.58
C TRP A 71 16.41 -6.48 -0.20
N PRO A 72 16.56 -5.87 -1.40
CA PRO A 72 17.86 -5.87 -2.08
C PRO A 72 18.92 -5.10 -1.28
N ALA A 73 18.54 -4.03 -0.58
CA ALA A 73 19.45 -3.26 0.26
C ALA A 73 19.92 -4.09 1.46
N VAL A 74 19.00 -4.84 2.10
CA VAL A 74 19.35 -5.80 3.16
C VAL A 74 20.31 -6.87 2.64
N TYR A 75 20.00 -7.46 1.48
CA TYR A 75 20.86 -8.48 0.84
C TYR A 75 22.26 -7.95 0.50
N HIS A 76 22.38 -6.66 0.16
CA HIS A 76 23.65 -6.01 -0.13
C HIS A 76 24.35 -5.40 1.10
N GLY A 77 23.81 -5.59 2.30
CA GLY A 77 24.46 -5.17 3.54
C GLY A 77 24.29 -3.68 3.86
N ASP A 78 23.14 -3.07 3.55
CA ASP A 78 22.85 -1.69 3.93
C ASP A 78 22.87 -1.52 5.46
N ASP A 79 23.83 -0.74 5.95
CA ASP A 79 24.11 -0.60 7.39
C ASP A 79 22.93 -0.01 8.17
N ASP A 80 22.23 0.98 7.61
CA ASP A 80 21.09 1.63 8.28
C ASP A 80 19.93 0.63 8.48
N LEU A 81 19.53 -0.09 7.44
CA LEU A 81 18.49 -1.10 7.54
C LEU A 81 18.90 -2.27 8.45
N LEU A 82 20.14 -2.74 8.36
CA LEU A 82 20.63 -3.81 9.22
C LEU A 82 20.66 -3.39 10.70
N GLN A 83 21.06 -2.16 11.02
CA GLN A 83 21.02 -1.64 12.39
C GLN A 83 19.59 -1.58 12.94
N LYS A 84 18.62 -1.12 12.12
CA LYS A 84 17.20 -1.09 12.51
C LYS A 84 16.63 -2.48 12.73
N ILE A 85 17.00 -3.45 11.89
CA ILE A 85 16.62 -4.86 12.05
C ILE A 85 17.23 -5.42 13.35
N ALA A 86 18.53 -5.20 13.58
CA ALA A 86 19.19 -5.65 14.80
C ALA A 86 18.57 -5.06 16.08
N LEU A 87 18.21 -3.77 16.04
CA LEU A 87 17.51 -3.09 17.12
C LEU A 87 16.15 -3.73 17.42
N ALA A 88 15.37 -4.05 16.38
CA ALA A 88 14.08 -4.72 16.53
C ALA A 88 14.21 -6.11 17.15
N LEU A 89 15.21 -6.89 16.71
CA LEU A 89 15.50 -8.22 17.25
C LEU A 89 15.95 -8.14 18.71
N ALA A 90 16.78 -7.15 19.07
CA ALA A 90 17.21 -6.91 20.44
C ALA A 90 16.03 -6.55 21.37
N ALA A 91 15.01 -5.87 20.83
CA ALA A 91 13.74 -5.60 21.51
C ALA A 91 12.76 -6.80 21.48
N GLY A 92 13.20 -7.98 21.03
CA GLY A 92 12.38 -9.20 20.98
C GLY A 92 11.27 -9.17 19.92
N ARG A 93 11.35 -8.28 18.92
CA ARG A 93 10.33 -8.16 17.86
C ARG A 93 10.65 -9.07 16.69
N ARG A 94 9.60 -9.51 15.98
CA ARG A 94 9.74 -10.25 14.73
C ARG A 94 10.05 -9.31 13.56
N VAL A 95 10.68 -9.84 12.51
CA VAL A 95 10.95 -9.11 11.26
C VAL A 95 10.14 -9.74 10.15
N GLU A 96 9.22 -8.96 9.58
CA GLU A 96 8.35 -9.34 8.47
C GLU A 96 8.96 -8.89 7.13
N GLY A 97 9.12 -9.85 6.23
CA GLY A 97 9.71 -9.67 4.92
C GLY A 97 8.71 -9.31 3.83
N HIS A 98 9.24 -8.71 2.76
CA HIS A 98 8.60 -8.52 1.47
C HIS A 98 9.63 -8.74 0.36
N ALA A 99 9.72 -9.98 -0.13
CA ALA A 99 10.73 -10.39 -1.11
C ALA A 99 10.11 -11.00 -2.39
N PRO A 100 9.43 -10.19 -3.23
CA PRO A 100 8.90 -10.66 -4.50
C PRO A 100 10.03 -11.13 -5.42
N GLY A 101 9.91 -12.34 -5.96
CA GLY A 101 10.87 -12.92 -6.90
C GLY A 101 12.26 -13.24 -6.32
N ALA A 102 12.43 -13.25 -5.00
CA ALA A 102 13.68 -13.69 -4.40
C ALA A 102 13.92 -15.19 -4.63
N SER A 103 15.15 -15.55 -5.01
CA SER A 103 15.57 -16.95 -5.10
C SER A 103 15.72 -17.56 -3.71
N TYR A 104 15.84 -18.88 -3.64
CA TYR A 104 16.04 -19.59 -2.38
C TYR A 104 17.31 -19.10 -1.64
N GLU A 105 18.40 -18.89 -2.35
CA GLU A 105 19.68 -18.43 -1.79
C GLU A 105 19.55 -17.03 -1.19
N ARG A 106 18.80 -16.15 -1.87
CA ARG A 106 18.49 -14.81 -1.35
C ARG A 106 17.62 -14.89 -0.11
N LEU A 107 16.61 -15.75 -0.09
CA LEU A 107 15.76 -15.98 1.09
C LEU A 107 16.58 -16.48 2.28
N VAL A 108 17.56 -17.37 2.07
CA VAL A 108 18.48 -17.82 3.14
C VAL A 108 19.31 -16.66 3.68
N ALA A 109 19.85 -15.79 2.81
CA ALA A 109 20.59 -14.60 3.25
C ALA A 109 19.72 -13.61 4.04
N LEU A 110 18.48 -13.36 3.58
CA LEU A 110 17.52 -12.51 4.28
C LEU A 110 17.10 -13.09 5.63
N ALA A 111 16.88 -14.42 5.70
CA ALA A 111 16.60 -15.11 6.95
C ALA A 111 17.78 -15.02 7.93
N ALA A 112 19.02 -15.12 7.43
CA ALA A 112 20.23 -14.91 8.24
C ALA A 112 20.35 -13.46 8.75
N ALA A 113 19.83 -12.48 8.01
CA ALA A 113 19.71 -11.09 8.47
C ALA A 113 18.58 -10.88 9.50
N GLY A 114 17.82 -11.94 9.85
CA GLY A 114 16.79 -11.91 10.89
C GLY A 114 15.36 -11.93 10.38
N TRP A 115 15.13 -11.98 9.07
CA TRP A 115 13.77 -12.13 8.52
C TRP A 115 13.13 -13.44 8.99
N SER A 116 11.88 -13.34 9.40
CA SER A 116 11.18 -14.45 10.07
C SER A 116 9.85 -14.82 9.41
N SER A 117 9.29 -13.93 8.59
CA SER A 117 8.14 -14.21 7.74
C SER A 117 8.24 -13.52 6.38
N ASP A 118 7.41 -13.95 5.42
CA ASP A 118 7.25 -13.29 4.12
C ASP A 118 5.87 -13.63 3.52
N HIS A 119 5.26 -12.69 2.79
CA HIS A 119 3.95 -12.83 2.16
C HIS A 119 3.99 -12.72 0.62
N GLU A 120 5.18 -12.73 0.02
CA GLU A 120 5.39 -12.42 -1.39
C GLU A 120 5.45 -13.65 -2.30
N ALA A 121 5.05 -14.83 -1.82
CA ALA A 121 4.96 -16.02 -2.65
C ALA A 121 3.82 -15.88 -3.67
N ILE A 122 4.11 -16.09 -4.95
CA ILE A 122 3.12 -15.99 -6.03
C ILE A 122 2.85 -17.34 -6.73
N ALA A 123 3.60 -18.37 -6.35
CA ALA A 123 3.52 -19.72 -6.87
C ALA A 123 3.76 -20.76 -5.77
N ALA A 124 3.28 -21.98 -6.00
CA ALA A 124 3.37 -23.08 -5.03
C ALA A 124 4.83 -23.42 -4.63
N ASP A 125 5.77 -23.43 -5.57
CA ASP A 125 7.18 -23.72 -5.32
C ASP A 125 7.86 -22.64 -4.44
N GLU A 126 7.40 -21.40 -4.57
CA GLU A 126 7.89 -20.27 -3.79
C GLU A 126 7.51 -20.35 -2.30
N ILE A 127 6.40 -21.00 -1.96
CA ILE A 127 6.04 -21.32 -0.56
C ILE A 127 7.06 -22.31 0.01
N VAL A 128 7.39 -23.35 -0.75
CA VAL A 128 8.32 -24.39 -0.30
C VAL A 128 9.71 -23.82 -0.07
N ARG A 129 10.18 -22.89 -0.92
CA ARG A 129 11.46 -22.19 -0.73
C ARG A 129 11.51 -21.43 0.59
N ARG A 130 10.47 -20.67 0.93
CA ARG A 130 10.38 -19.88 2.17
C ARG A 130 10.37 -20.76 3.41
N LEU A 131 9.53 -21.80 3.41
CA LEU A 131 9.48 -22.77 4.51
C LEU A 131 10.84 -23.46 4.72
N ARG A 132 11.53 -23.85 3.63
CA ARG A 132 12.88 -24.45 3.70
C ARG A 132 13.95 -23.48 4.20
N ALA A 133 13.81 -22.19 3.90
CA ALA A 133 14.67 -21.14 4.45
C ALA A 133 14.38 -20.83 5.93
N GLY A 134 13.40 -21.51 6.56
CA GLY A 134 13.03 -21.31 7.95
C GLY A 134 12.07 -20.15 8.19
N VAL A 135 11.51 -19.56 7.12
CA VAL A 135 10.65 -18.38 7.15
C VAL A 135 9.18 -18.79 7.23
N TYR A 136 8.41 -18.17 8.13
CA TYR A 136 6.95 -18.32 8.17
C TYR A 136 6.36 -17.78 6.87
N THR A 137 5.51 -18.56 6.22
CA THR A 137 4.94 -18.15 4.93
C THR A 137 3.50 -17.71 5.11
N MET A 138 3.25 -16.44 4.80
CA MET A 138 1.92 -15.84 4.82
C MET A 138 1.29 -15.98 3.42
N LEU A 139 0.17 -16.68 3.34
CA LEU A 139 -0.59 -16.87 2.12
C LEU A 139 -1.57 -15.71 1.97
N ARG A 140 -1.35 -14.87 0.97
CA ARG A 140 -2.22 -13.71 0.75
C ARG A 140 -3.40 -14.01 -0.16
N HIS A 141 -4.52 -13.35 0.11
CA HIS A 141 -5.63 -13.28 -0.82
C HIS A 141 -6.45 -12.02 -0.63
N SER A 142 -6.60 -11.23 -1.69
CA SER A 142 -7.46 -10.05 -1.74
C SER A 142 -7.71 -9.62 -3.19
N SER A 143 -8.46 -8.53 -3.38
CA SER A 143 -8.57 -7.83 -4.66
C SER A 143 -7.22 -7.39 -5.23
N LEU A 144 -6.23 -7.11 -4.37
CA LEU A 144 -4.89 -6.77 -4.83
C LEU A 144 -4.20 -7.99 -5.45
N ARG A 145 -4.36 -9.15 -4.79
CA ARG A 145 -3.67 -10.40 -5.12
C ARG A 145 -4.56 -11.59 -4.80
N PRO A 146 -5.33 -12.11 -5.78
CA PRO A 146 -6.15 -13.29 -5.58
C PRO A 146 -5.31 -14.59 -5.63
N ASP A 147 -4.23 -14.67 -4.83
CA ASP A 147 -3.16 -15.67 -5.00
C ASP A 147 -3.53 -17.07 -4.46
N LEU A 148 -4.35 -17.17 -3.39
CA LEU A 148 -4.63 -18.46 -2.72
C LEU A 148 -4.91 -19.67 -3.64
N PRO A 149 -5.73 -19.59 -4.71
CA PRO A 149 -5.94 -20.71 -5.62
C PRO A 149 -4.65 -21.24 -6.29
N LEU A 150 -3.67 -20.36 -6.53
CA LEU A 150 -2.36 -20.71 -7.10
C LEU A 150 -1.39 -21.28 -6.04
N LEU A 151 -1.59 -20.90 -4.78
CA LEU A 151 -0.74 -21.26 -3.65
C LEU A 151 -1.17 -22.58 -2.97
N ALA A 152 -2.48 -22.84 -2.93
CA ALA A 152 -3.08 -24.00 -2.28
C ALA A 152 -2.47 -25.37 -2.66
N PRO A 153 -2.05 -25.62 -3.92
CA PRO A 153 -1.40 -26.88 -4.28
C PRO A 153 -0.13 -27.21 -3.48
N ALA A 154 0.55 -26.21 -2.90
CA ALA A 154 1.71 -26.44 -2.04
C ALA A 154 1.36 -26.79 -0.59
N ILE A 155 0.09 -26.83 -0.20
CA ILE A 155 -0.33 -26.94 1.20
C ILE A 155 -0.65 -28.40 1.56
N SER A 156 0.41 -29.22 1.71
CA SER A 156 0.29 -30.62 2.15
C SER A 156 0.03 -30.76 3.66
N ASP A 157 -0.44 -31.92 4.09
CA ASP A 157 -0.70 -32.25 5.50
C ASP A 157 0.52 -31.99 6.39
N GLU A 158 1.70 -32.41 5.95
CA GLU A 158 2.98 -32.20 6.64
C GLU A 158 3.31 -30.71 6.80
N ARG A 159 3.08 -29.90 5.75
CA ARG A 159 3.34 -28.46 5.80
C ARG A 159 2.33 -27.74 6.68
N ARG A 160 1.07 -28.17 6.68
CA ARG A 160 0.05 -27.66 7.62
C ARG A 160 0.45 -27.98 9.06
N ALA A 161 0.89 -29.22 9.32
CA ALA A 161 1.34 -29.65 10.65
C ALA A 161 2.57 -28.89 11.17
N SER A 162 3.34 -28.22 10.30
CA SER A 162 4.47 -27.40 10.73
C SER A 162 4.09 -26.16 11.55
N GLY A 163 2.84 -25.68 11.46
CA GLY A 163 2.39 -24.45 12.11
C GLY A 163 2.96 -23.15 11.50
N ARG A 164 3.72 -23.22 10.40
CA ARG A 164 4.45 -22.08 9.79
C ARG A 164 3.73 -21.41 8.62
N LEU A 165 2.49 -21.79 8.36
CA LEU A 165 1.64 -21.20 7.34
C LEU A 165 0.63 -20.27 8.00
N MET A 166 0.46 -19.06 7.46
CA MET A 166 -0.50 -18.07 7.97
C MET A 166 -1.33 -17.50 6.84
N LEU A 167 -2.48 -16.90 7.15
CA LEU A 167 -3.29 -16.17 6.17
C LEU A 167 -3.13 -14.66 6.35
N THR A 168 -3.12 -13.92 5.23
CA THR A 168 -3.16 -12.45 5.25
C THR A 168 -4.04 -11.90 4.12
N ALA A 169 -4.68 -10.76 4.34
CA ALA A 169 -5.36 -10.05 3.26
C ALA A 169 -4.42 -9.11 2.50
N ASP A 170 -3.24 -8.79 3.06
CA ASP A 170 -2.38 -7.72 2.57
C ASP A 170 -3.18 -6.39 2.50
N GLY A 171 -3.29 -5.75 1.33
CA GLY A 171 -4.07 -4.52 1.13
C GLY A 171 -5.34 -4.69 0.26
N PRO A 172 -6.44 -5.30 0.77
CA PRO A 172 -7.71 -5.33 0.05
C PRO A 172 -8.30 -3.91 -0.07
N GLU A 173 -9.04 -3.68 -1.14
CA GLU A 173 -9.73 -2.40 -1.35
C GLU A 173 -11.01 -2.29 -0.50
N ALA A 174 -11.49 -1.05 -0.31
CA ALA A 174 -12.71 -0.80 0.44
C ALA A 174 -13.97 -1.49 -0.14
N VAL A 175 -14.08 -1.57 -1.47
CA VAL A 175 -15.20 -2.22 -2.17
C VAL A 175 -15.23 -3.72 -1.85
N THR A 176 -14.10 -4.39 -2.00
CA THR A 176 -13.94 -5.81 -1.68
C THR A 176 -14.21 -6.11 -0.22
N ILE A 177 -13.72 -5.30 0.73
CA ILE A 177 -14.02 -5.51 2.15
C ILE A 177 -15.53 -5.36 2.40
N ALA A 178 -16.18 -4.36 1.80
CA ALA A 178 -17.61 -4.12 1.97
C ALA A 178 -18.49 -5.25 1.40
N GLU A 179 -18.05 -5.90 0.32
CA GLU A 179 -18.83 -6.93 -0.39
C GLU A 179 -18.51 -8.35 0.05
N ARG A 180 -17.25 -8.64 0.37
CA ARG A 180 -16.76 -10.01 0.62
C ARG A 180 -16.30 -10.24 2.06
N GLY A 181 -16.09 -9.17 2.82
CA GLY A 181 -15.46 -9.20 4.13
C GLY A 181 -13.94 -9.08 4.07
N TYR A 182 -13.31 -9.00 5.23
CA TYR A 182 -11.86 -8.89 5.39
C TYR A 182 -11.22 -10.28 5.51
N LEU A 183 -10.77 -10.70 6.69
CA LEU A 183 -10.17 -12.02 6.93
C LEU A 183 -11.14 -13.18 6.71
N SER A 184 -12.44 -12.98 6.88
CA SER A 184 -13.45 -13.99 6.52
C SER A 184 -13.41 -14.33 5.03
N HIS A 185 -13.13 -13.36 4.15
CA HIS A 185 -12.94 -13.63 2.73
C HIS A 185 -11.71 -14.50 2.46
N VAL A 186 -10.59 -14.21 3.13
CA VAL A 186 -9.34 -14.96 3.00
C VAL A 186 -9.51 -16.41 3.45
N ILE A 187 -10.17 -16.63 4.60
CA ILE A 187 -10.47 -17.97 5.11
C ILE A 187 -11.39 -18.71 4.14
N ARG A 188 -12.41 -18.04 3.60
CA ARG A 188 -13.32 -18.64 2.61
C ARG A 188 -12.58 -19.09 1.36
N ALA A 189 -11.72 -18.23 0.81
CA ALA A 189 -10.90 -18.53 -0.35
C ALA A 189 -9.93 -19.70 -0.09
N ALA A 190 -9.38 -19.81 1.12
CA ALA A 190 -8.55 -20.95 1.50
C ALA A 190 -9.34 -22.27 1.47
N ILE A 191 -10.55 -22.27 2.04
CA ILE A 191 -11.44 -23.44 2.05
C ILE A 191 -11.89 -23.82 0.65
N GLU A 192 -12.29 -22.86 -0.17
CA GLU A 192 -12.69 -23.06 -1.56
C GLU A 192 -11.54 -23.57 -2.44
N SER A 193 -10.29 -23.20 -2.09
CA SER A 193 -9.08 -23.72 -2.74
C SER A 193 -8.67 -25.12 -2.26
N GLY A 194 -9.47 -25.77 -1.41
CA GLY A 194 -9.27 -27.15 -0.96
C GLY A 194 -8.52 -27.31 0.36
N ILE A 195 -8.19 -26.22 1.06
CA ILE A 195 -7.59 -26.31 2.40
C ILE A 195 -8.67 -26.73 3.40
N PRO A 196 -8.46 -27.78 4.23
CA PRO A 196 -9.47 -28.21 5.20
C PRO A 196 -9.86 -27.08 6.16
N PRO A 197 -11.16 -26.90 6.48
CA PRO A 197 -11.66 -25.76 7.26
C PRO A 197 -10.89 -25.50 8.56
N VAL A 198 -10.66 -26.54 9.38
CA VAL A 198 -9.92 -26.41 10.64
C VAL A 198 -8.51 -25.84 10.42
N ALA A 199 -7.82 -26.28 9.36
CA ALA A 199 -6.48 -25.79 9.06
C ALA A 199 -6.51 -24.33 8.57
N ALA A 200 -7.52 -23.94 7.79
CA ALA A 200 -7.69 -22.55 7.37
C ALA A 200 -7.88 -21.62 8.58
N TYR A 201 -8.67 -22.02 9.59
CA TYR A 201 -8.77 -21.25 10.83
C TYR A 201 -7.46 -21.24 11.62
N GLN A 202 -6.76 -22.38 11.75
CA GLN A 202 -5.45 -22.40 12.43
C GLN A 202 -4.45 -21.42 11.81
N MET A 203 -4.43 -21.31 10.47
CA MET A 203 -3.59 -20.34 9.75
C MET A 203 -4.01 -18.88 9.98
N ALA A 204 -5.23 -18.63 10.42
CA ALA A 204 -5.75 -17.29 10.75
C ALA A 204 -5.77 -16.99 12.27
N THR A 205 -5.56 -17.99 13.13
CA THR A 205 -5.66 -17.85 14.60
C THR A 205 -4.39 -18.28 15.32
N ILE A 206 -4.19 -19.57 15.54
CA ILE A 206 -3.12 -20.07 16.41
C ILE A 206 -1.74 -19.94 15.78
N ASN A 207 -1.62 -20.12 14.45
CA ASN A 207 -0.33 -19.97 13.75
C ASN A 207 0.20 -18.54 13.83
N PRO A 208 -0.59 -17.48 13.52
CA PRO A 208 -0.13 -16.11 13.73
C PRO A 208 0.08 -15.79 15.22
N ALA A 209 -0.74 -16.30 16.13
CA ALA A 209 -0.50 -16.11 17.57
C ALA A 209 0.87 -16.69 17.99
N ALA A 210 1.20 -17.91 17.57
CA ALA A 210 2.48 -18.54 17.86
C ALA A 210 3.67 -17.82 17.21
N TYR A 211 3.49 -17.33 15.97
CA TYR A 211 4.50 -16.52 15.29
C TYR A 211 4.87 -15.27 16.11
N PHE A 212 3.88 -14.55 16.64
CA PHE A 212 4.09 -13.36 17.47
C PHE A 212 4.39 -13.66 18.95
N GLY A 213 4.39 -14.94 19.37
CA GLY A 213 4.61 -15.32 20.77
C GLY A 213 3.46 -14.93 21.70
N LEU A 214 2.23 -14.97 21.18
CA LEU A 214 0.98 -14.60 21.88
C LEU A 214 0.00 -15.78 21.96
N ASP A 215 0.43 -17.00 21.66
CA ASP A 215 -0.40 -18.20 21.64
C ASP A 215 -0.85 -18.68 23.02
N GLU A 216 -0.31 -18.13 24.11
CA GLU A 216 -0.85 -18.30 25.47
C GLU A 216 -1.99 -17.31 25.77
N GLU A 217 -2.11 -16.22 25.02
CA GLU A 217 -3.12 -15.17 25.23
C GLU A 217 -4.27 -15.25 24.22
N ILE A 218 -3.95 -15.44 22.93
CA ILE A 218 -4.89 -15.37 21.80
C ILE A 218 -4.73 -16.57 20.85
N GLY A 219 -5.55 -16.61 19.79
CA GLY A 219 -5.43 -17.57 18.70
C GLY A 219 -6.01 -18.96 18.97
N GLY A 220 -6.51 -19.23 20.18
CA GLY A 220 -7.12 -20.52 20.52
C GLY A 220 -8.14 -20.41 21.66
N ILE A 221 -9.01 -21.42 21.76
CA ILE A 221 -10.03 -21.52 22.81
C ILE A 221 -9.49 -22.41 23.93
N GLY A 222 -9.32 -21.84 25.13
CA GLY A 222 -8.86 -22.58 26.31
C GLY A 222 -8.86 -21.71 27.57
N PRO A 223 -8.87 -22.31 28.77
CA PRO A 223 -8.79 -21.57 30.03
C PRO A 223 -7.55 -20.67 30.10
N GLY A 224 -7.70 -19.47 30.65
CA GLY A 224 -6.62 -18.48 30.80
C GLY A 224 -6.37 -17.60 29.56
N ARG A 225 -6.95 -17.94 28.40
CA ARG A 225 -6.85 -17.15 27.17
C ARG A 225 -7.91 -16.05 27.12
N ARG A 226 -7.66 -15.03 26.32
CA ARG A 226 -8.61 -13.96 26.01
C ARG A 226 -9.83 -14.50 25.28
N ALA A 227 -11.02 -14.10 25.72
CA ALA A 227 -12.29 -14.51 25.12
C ALA A 227 -12.63 -13.67 23.87
N ASP A 228 -11.75 -13.70 22.87
CA ASP A 228 -11.99 -13.20 21.52
C ASP A 228 -12.48 -14.36 20.65
N ILE A 229 -13.79 -14.47 20.45
CA ILE A 229 -14.45 -15.68 19.93
C ILE A 229 -15.39 -15.33 18.78
N ALA A 230 -15.27 -16.04 17.66
CA ALA A 230 -16.24 -16.01 16.56
C ALA A 230 -17.09 -17.29 16.61
N VAL A 231 -18.41 -17.12 16.78
CA VAL A 231 -19.39 -18.22 16.71
C VAL A 231 -19.88 -18.32 15.27
N LEU A 232 -19.70 -19.50 14.68
CA LEU A 232 -20.03 -19.78 13.28
C LEU A 232 -21.18 -20.80 13.23
N ASP A 233 -22.02 -20.68 12.21
CA ASP A 233 -23.08 -21.66 11.88
C ASP A 233 -22.49 -22.94 11.26
N ASP A 234 -21.48 -22.77 10.39
CA ASP A 234 -20.75 -23.81 9.69
C ASP A 234 -19.27 -23.41 9.59
N LEU A 235 -18.34 -24.34 9.85
CA LEU A 235 -16.91 -24.11 9.65
C LEU A 235 -16.55 -23.71 8.21
N ARG A 236 -17.33 -24.13 7.21
CA ARG A 236 -17.16 -23.75 5.81
C ARG A 236 -17.61 -22.32 5.54
N ASN A 237 -18.35 -21.70 6.45
CA ASN A 237 -18.83 -20.32 6.36
C ASN A 237 -18.14 -19.44 7.42
N PRO A 238 -17.04 -18.73 7.09
CA PRO A 238 -16.31 -17.89 8.04
C PRO A 238 -17.00 -16.56 8.40
N ALA A 239 -18.30 -16.43 8.14
CA ALA A 239 -19.08 -15.26 8.55
C ALA A 239 -19.69 -15.53 9.94
N PRO A 240 -19.29 -14.80 11.00
CA PRO A 240 -19.77 -15.08 12.34
C PRO A 240 -21.20 -14.59 12.59
N GLU A 241 -21.99 -15.40 13.29
CA GLU A 241 -23.30 -15.01 13.83
C GLU A 241 -23.15 -14.13 15.07
N VAL A 242 -22.18 -14.49 15.93
CA VAL A 242 -21.83 -13.77 17.16
C VAL A 242 -20.33 -13.60 17.23
N VAL A 243 -19.87 -12.40 17.59
CA VAL A 243 -18.47 -12.13 17.92
C VAL A 243 -18.40 -11.68 19.38
N LEU A 244 -17.56 -12.34 20.17
CA LEU A 244 -17.17 -11.88 21.48
C LEU A 244 -15.79 -11.22 21.39
N ALA A 245 -15.65 -10.04 21.99
CA ALA A 245 -14.37 -9.38 22.19
C ALA A 245 -14.15 -9.21 23.69
N ARG A 246 -13.05 -9.75 24.22
CA ARG A 246 -12.76 -9.76 25.67
C ARG A 246 -13.90 -10.35 26.53
N GLY A 247 -14.65 -11.31 25.99
CA GLY A 247 -15.77 -11.97 26.67
C GLY A 247 -17.10 -11.23 26.59
N GLU A 248 -17.15 -10.05 25.98
CA GLU A 248 -18.37 -9.28 25.77
C GLU A 248 -18.88 -9.43 24.34
N VAL A 249 -20.20 -9.45 24.16
CA VAL A 249 -20.81 -9.56 22.82
C VAL A 249 -20.56 -8.26 22.06
N ALA A 250 -19.71 -8.32 21.04
CA ALA A 250 -19.35 -7.20 20.18
C ALA A 250 -20.18 -7.14 18.89
N VAL A 251 -20.62 -8.30 18.39
CA VAL A 251 -21.47 -8.42 17.20
C VAL A 251 -22.52 -9.49 17.44
N ARG A 252 -23.77 -9.23 17.02
CA ARG A 252 -24.85 -10.22 16.95
C ARG A 252 -25.81 -9.87 15.82
N ASP A 253 -26.30 -10.87 15.09
CA ASP A 253 -27.26 -10.71 13.99
C ASP A 253 -26.79 -9.70 12.93
N GLY A 254 -25.49 -9.72 12.62
CA GLY A 254 -24.86 -8.80 11.67
C GLY A 254 -24.76 -7.34 12.14
N ARG A 255 -25.08 -7.03 13.40
CA ARG A 255 -25.02 -5.69 13.98
C ARG A 255 -23.89 -5.59 15.01
N VAL A 256 -23.12 -4.52 14.90
CA VAL A 256 -22.13 -4.15 15.92
C VAL A 256 -22.85 -3.66 17.17
N GLN A 257 -22.55 -4.27 18.30
CA GLN A 257 -23.05 -3.92 19.63
C GLN A 257 -21.99 -3.23 20.51
N ALA A 258 -20.70 -3.42 20.17
CA ALA A 258 -19.61 -2.74 20.85
C ALA A 258 -19.63 -1.23 20.61
N GLU A 259 -19.36 -0.46 21.66
CA GLU A 259 -19.18 0.99 21.56
C GLU A 259 -17.74 1.32 21.16
N PHE A 260 -17.59 2.19 20.16
CA PHE A 260 -16.30 2.74 19.77
C PHE A 260 -16.20 4.17 20.30
N PRO A 261 -15.18 4.50 21.10
CA PRO A 261 -14.99 5.86 21.56
C PRO A 261 -14.78 6.78 20.35
N PRO A 262 -15.37 7.99 20.34
CA PRO A 262 -15.14 8.95 19.27
C PRO A 262 -13.66 9.36 19.28
N LEU A 263 -13.06 9.40 18.09
CA LEU A 263 -11.69 9.83 17.89
C LEU A 263 -11.66 11.22 17.25
N ASP A 264 -10.97 12.16 17.88
CA ASP A 264 -10.65 13.44 17.25
C ASP A 264 -9.50 13.22 16.26
N TRP A 265 -9.85 12.79 15.04
CA TRP A 265 -8.87 12.54 13.99
C TRP A 265 -8.04 13.79 13.64
N GLY A 266 -8.59 15.00 13.81
CA GLY A 266 -7.87 16.25 13.58
C GLY A 266 -6.77 16.52 14.60
N ALA A 267 -6.90 15.98 15.81
CA ALA A 267 -5.84 16.01 16.82
C ALA A 267 -4.62 15.17 16.40
N TYR A 268 -4.79 14.12 15.59
CA TYR A 268 -3.69 13.25 15.16
C TYR A 268 -3.15 13.61 13.78
N PHE A 269 -4.02 13.83 12.80
CA PHE A 269 -3.63 14.08 11.42
C PHE A 269 -3.62 15.58 11.12
N SER A 270 -2.44 16.09 10.75
CA SER A 270 -2.31 17.44 10.22
C SER A 270 -2.59 17.42 8.71
N PRO A 271 -3.32 18.40 8.15
CA PRO A 271 -3.49 18.49 6.70
C PRO A 271 -2.11 18.56 6.02
N ARG A 272 -1.79 17.56 5.19
CA ARG A 272 -0.53 17.49 4.44
C ARG A 272 -0.60 18.26 3.14
N PHE A 273 -1.75 18.18 2.48
CA PHE A 273 -2.07 18.91 1.26
C PHE A 273 -2.78 20.20 1.65
N ARG A 274 -2.21 21.34 1.24
CA ARG A 274 -2.72 22.67 1.59
C ARG A 274 -2.55 23.61 0.41
N PRO A 275 -3.44 24.60 0.24
CA PRO A 275 -3.32 25.60 -0.83
C PRO A 275 -2.27 26.66 -0.47
N THR A 276 -1.04 26.25 -0.15
CA THR A 276 0.10 27.16 0.10
C THR A 276 0.75 27.66 -1.18
N TRP A 277 0.36 27.09 -2.32
CA TRP A 277 0.81 27.44 -3.66
C TRP A 277 -0.30 27.15 -4.67
N THR A 278 -0.21 27.74 -5.87
CA THR A 278 -1.24 27.59 -6.91
C THR A 278 -0.68 26.88 -8.14
N PRO A 279 -1.00 25.58 -8.36
CA PRO A 279 -0.64 24.88 -9.59
C PRO A 279 -1.14 25.62 -10.83
N GLN A 280 -0.26 25.97 -11.75
CA GLN A 280 -0.62 26.60 -13.03
C GLN A 280 -0.67 25.57 -14.16
N PRO A 281 -1.44 25.76 -15.24
CA PRO A 281 -1.54 24.78 -16.32
C PRO A 281 -0.19 24.38 -16.93
N ASP A 282 0.71 25.34 -17.10
CA ASP A 282 2.03 25.10 -17.68
C ASP A 282 2.94 24.21 -16.80
N LEU A 283 2.59 24.06 -15.51
CA LEU A 283 3.25 23.14 -14.60
C LEU A 283 3.16 21.69 -15.08
N PHE A 284 2.11 21.31 -15.80
CA PHE A 284 1.89 19.91 -16.21
C PHE A 284 2.52 19.58 -17.57
N ASP A 285 2.99 20.58 -18.31
CA ASP A 285 3.59 20.38 -19.62
C ASP A 285 5.02 19.86 -19.52
N LEU A 286 5.32 18.80 -20.28
CA LEU A 286 6.69 18.30 -20.42
C LEU A 286 7.46 19.19 -21.39
N ARG A 287 8.53 19.82 -20.90
CA ARG A 287 9.43 20.68 -21.68
C ARG A 287 10.79 20.03 -21.86
N VAL A 288 11.41 20.25 -23.02
CA VAL A 288 12.77 19.81 -23.34
C VAL A 288 13.65 21.03 -23.63
N SER A 289 14.94 20.97 -23.27
CA SER A 289 15.88 22.05 -23.57
C SER A 289 16.14 22.12 -25.08
N ALA A 290 16.33 23.32 -25.62
CA ALA A 290 16.60 23.53 -27.04
C ALA A 290 17.82 22.73 -27.56
N GLU A 291 18.80 22.45 -26.67
CA GLU A 291 20.04 21.71 -26.98
C GLU A 291 19.82 20.22 -27.23
N SER A 292 18.71 19.64 -26.73
CA SER A 292 18.34 18.24 -26.96
C SER A 292 17.39 18.05 -28.16
N GLY A 293 17.03 19.15 -28.85
CA GLY A 293 16.01 19.21 -29.89
C GLY A 293 16.54 19.66 -31.25
N GLN A 294 17.61 19.04 -31.77
CA GLN A 294 17.97 19.17 -33.19
C GLN A 294 17.06 18.36 -34.14
N GLY A 295 15.95 17.78 -33.63
CA GLY A 295 14.93 17.12 -34.44
C GLY A 295 13.52 17.26 -33.85
N ASP A 296 12.51 17.09 -34.69
CA ASP A 296 11.08 17.25 -34.38
C ASP A 296 10.52 16.21 -33.38
N THR A 297 11.34 15.28 -32.87
CA THR A 297 10.89 14.13 -32.07
C THR A 297 11.95 13.69 -31.07
N VAL A 298 11.53 13.38 -29.84
CA VAL A 298 12.38 12.85 -28.75
C VAL A 298 11.96 11.41 -28.42
N ARG A 299 12.92 10.53 -28.14
CA ARG A 299 12.64 9.18 -27.64
C ARG A 299 12.38 9.24 -26.13
N PHE A 300 11.10 9.26 -25.74
CA PHE A 300 10.67 9.39 -24.34
C PHE A 300 10.37 8.02 -23.70
N PRO A 301 10.78 7.77 -22.43
CA PRO A 301 10.45 6.54 -21.71
C PRO A 301 9.01 6.58 -21.17
N VAL A 302 8.02 6.30 -22.01
CA VAL A 302 6.62 6.24 -21.60
C VAL A 302 6.43 5.07 -20.63
N ILE A 303 5.86 5.32 -19.46
CA ILE A 303 5.44 4.27 -18.53
C ILE A 303 4.18 3.63 -19.13
N ARG A 304 4.16 2.33 -19.36
CA ARG A 304 2.98 1.62 -19.86
C ARG A 304 2.47 0.63 -18.82
N LEU A 305 1.18 0.67 -18.53
CA LEU A 305 0.54 -0.32 -17.65
C LEU A 305 0.35 -1.64 -18.39
N GLU A 306 0.79 -2.74 -17.77
CA GLU A 306 0.43 -4.10 -18.18
C GLU A 306 -0.86 -4.56 -17.51
N ASN A 307 -1.02 -4.20 -16.24
CA ASN A 307 -2.23 -4.36 -15.43
C ASN A 307 -2.33 -3.17 -14.45
N SER A 308 -3.21 -3.25 -13.45
CA SER A 308 -3.40 -2.19 -12.47
C SER A 308 -2.15 -1.82 -11.65
N VAL A 309 -1.13 -2.69 -11.59
CA VAL A 309 0.06 -2.55 -10.72
C VAL A 309 1.37 -2.59 -11.51
N ILE A 310 1.49 -3.50 -12.48
CA ILE A 310 2.71 -3.78 -13.23
C ILE A 310 2.88 -2.78 -14.38
N THR A 311 4.10 -2.24 -14.47
CA THR A 311 4.50 -1.21 -15.44
C THR A 311 5.68 -1.68 -16.27
N ARG A 312 5.85 -1.08 -17.45
CA ARG A 312 7.06 -1.18 -18.27
C ARG A 312 7.46 0.16 -18.85
N ALA A 313 8.77 0.40 -18.96
CA ALA A 313 9.27 1.54 -19.73
C ALA A 313 9.28 1.22 -21.23
N VAL A 314 8.53 2.00 -22.03
CA VAL A 314 8.46 1.87 -23.49
C VAL A 314 9.03 3.11 -24.16
N PRO A 315 10.25 3.04 -24.73
CA PRO A 315 10.81 4.15 -25.50
C PRO A 315 9.94 4.47 -26.72
N THR A 316 9.33 5.64 -26.71
CA THR A 316 8.32 6.07 -27.69
C THR A 316 8.81 7.35 -28.39
N PRO A 317 8.73 7.47 -29.73
CA PRO A 317 8.99 8.74 -30.40
C PRO A 317 7.86 9.73 -30.08
N VAL A 318 8.19 10.86 -29.48
CA VAL A 318 7.24 11.90 -29.06
C VAL A 318 7.57 13.21 -29.77
N PRO A 319 6.63 13.79 -30.55
CA PRO A 319 6.87 15.06 -31.23
C PRO A 319 7.15 16.22 -30.26
N VAL A 320 8.01 17.14 -30.69
CA VAL A 320 8.28 18.40 -29.98
C VAL A 320 7.69 19.55 -30.77
N ARG A 321 6.91 20.41 -30.12
CA ARG A 321 6.43 21.66 -30.69
C ARG A 321 6.66 22.79 -29.69
N GLU A 322 7.37 23.84 -30.11
CA GLU A 322 7.66 25.00 -29.26
C GLU A 322 8.30 24.61 -27.91
N GLY A 323 9.20 23.61 -27.95
CA GLY A 323 9.88 23.08 -26.76
C GLY A 323 9.03 22.20 -25.85
N ARG A 324 7.79 21.89 -26.23
CA ARG A 324 6.87 21.02 -25.49
C ARG A 324 6.74 19.65 -26.15
N LEU A 325 6.81 18.59 -25.35
CA LEU A 325 6.50 17.24 -25.80
C LEU A 325 4.99 17.08 -25.94
N LEU A 326 4.54 16.55 -27.08
CA LEU A 326 3.14 16.30 -27.38
C LEU A 326 2.84 14.81 -27.19
N PRO A 327 2.20 14.39 -26.08
CA PRO A 327 1.88 12.99 -25.87
C PRO A 327 1.03 12.41 -27.02
N PRO A 328 1.23 11.14 -27.40
CA PRO A 328 0.30 10.43 -28.27
C PRO A 328 -1.14 10.45 -27.73
N ALA A 329 -2.13 10.26 -28.61
CA ALA A 329 -3.54 10.37 -28.24
C ALA A 329 -3.99 9.37 -27.16
N ASP A 330 -3.35 8.20 -27.08
CA ASP A 330 -3.63 7.12 -26.11
C ASP A 330 -2.73 7.17 -24.86
N VAL A 331 -2.00 8.28 -24.68
CA VAL A 331 -1.06 8.51 -23.58
C VAL A 331 -1.49 9.74 -22.80
N VAL A 332 -1.55 9.61 -21.48
CA VAL A 332 -1.80 10.74 -20.58
C VAL A 332 -0.49 11.29 -20.02
N ARG A 333 -0.44 12.57 -19.67
CA ARG A 333 0.61 13.12 -18.81
C ARG A 333 0.47 12.49 -17.44
N ALA A 334 1.59 12.16 -16.81
CA ALA A 334 1.65 11.67 -15.44
C ALA A 334 2.67 12.49 -14.66
N VAL A 335 2.19 13.31 -13.72
CA VAL A 335 3.02 14.30 -13.05
C VAL A 335 2.93 14.10 -11.54
N LEU A 336 4.08 13.91 -10.91
CA LEU A 336 4.23 13.75 -9.47
C LEU A 336 4.83 15.04 -8.89
N VAL A 337 4.19 15.61 -7.88
CA VAL A 337 4.60 16.87 -7.26
C VAL A 337 4.67 16.72 -5.75
N ASP A 338 5.67 17.36 -5.15
CA ASP A 338 5.68 17.62 -3.71
C ASP A 338 4.40 18.36 -3.28
N PRO A 339 3.74 17.98 -2.18
CA PRO A 339 2.55 18.69 -1.69
C PRO A 339 2.78 20.19 -1.45
N GLY A 340 4.01 20.59 -1.11
CA GLY A 340 4.42 21.98 -0.92
C GLY A 340 4.93 22.67 -2.18
N GLY A 341 4.88 22.02 -3.35
CA GLY A 341 5.31 22.62 -4.61
C GLY A 341 6.82 22.80 -4.75
N ARG A 342 7.64 22.06 -3.98
CA ARG A 342 9.11 22.20 -3.98
C ARG A 342 9.81 21.49 -5.15
N TRP A 343 9.20 20.44 -5.68
CA TRP A 343 9.77 19.68 -6.79
C TRP A 343 8.68 18.97 -7.59
N ILE A 344 9.05 18.59 -8.81
CA ILE A 344 8.14 17.97 -9.77
C ILE A 344 8.85 16.92 -10.63
N VAL A 345 8.14 15.84 -10.94
CA VAL A 345 8.53 14.87 -11.96
C VAL A 345 7.42 14.80 -12.99
N ARG A 346 7.79 14.97 -14.26
CA ARG A 346 6.85 14.87 -15.37
C ARG A 346 7.16 13.66 -16.21
N GLY A 347 6.12 12.86 -16.44
CA GLY A 347 6.16 11.65 -17.22
C GLY A 347 4.94 11.50 -18.09
N MET A 348 4.87 10.34 -18.73
CA MET A 348 3.79 9.94 -19.61
C MET A 348 3.36 8.52 -19.23
N LEU A 349 2.05 8.29 -19.21
CA LEU A 349 1.44 7.00 -18.87
C LEU A 349 0.55 6.52 -20.01
N GLY A 350 0.93 5.41 -20.64
CA GLY A 350 0.17 4.75 -21.68
C GLY A 350 -0.63 3.55 -21.15
N ASN A 351 -1.66 3.15 -21.91
CA ASN A 351 -2.56 2.05 -21.55
C ASN A 351 -3.29 2.28 -20.21
N PHE A 352 -3.65 3.55 -19.93
CA PHE A 352 -4.40 3.95 -18.75
C PHE A 352 -5.84 4.27 -19.09
N VAL A 353 -6.11 5.25 -19.95
CA VAL A 353 -7.46 5.64 -20.42
C VAL A 353 -7.35 6.24 -21.82
N ALA A 354 -8.45 6.28 -22.57
CA ALA A 354 -8.51 6.90 -23.89
C ALA A 354 -8.68 8.43 -23.82
N ARG A 355 -9.45 8.93 -22.85
CA ARG A 355 -9.58 10.38 -22.60
C ARG A 355 -9.76 10.74 -21.14
N LEU A 356 -9.05 11.78 -20.70
CA LEU A 356 -9.18 12.33 -19.35
C LEU A 356 -8.74 13.79 -19.35
N GLY A 357 -9.57 14.70 -18.81
CA GLY A 357 -9.20 16.10 -18.61
C GLY A 357 -8.02 16.21 -17.65
N GLY A 358 -8.31 16.16 -16.36
CA GLY A 358 -7.32 16.08 -15.29
C GLY A 358 -7.83 15.32 -14.07
N LEU A 359 -7.05 14.38 -13.58
CA LEU A 359 -7.23 13.69 -12.31
C LEU A 359 -6.08 14.10 -11.38
N ALA A 360 -6.40 14.47 -10.14
CA ALA A 360 -5.44 14.66 -9.07
C ALA A 360 -5.73 13.65 -7.95
N SER A 361 -4.68 13.04 -7.38
CA SER A 361 -4.78 12.06 -6.31
C SER A 361 -3.64 12.18 -5.32
N SER A 362 -3.96 12.16 -4.03
CA SER A 362 -3.02 11.95 -2.94
C SER A 362 -3.05 10.52 -2.39
N PHE A 363 -3.93 9.66 -2.95
CA PHE A 363 -4.04 8.25 -2.60
C PHE A 363 -2.88 7.46 -3.23
N ASN A 364 -1.69 7.62 -2.67
CA ASN A 364 -0.47 6.90 -3.05
C ASN A 364 0.46 6.67 -1.85
N VAL A 365 1.29 5.63 -1.95
CA VAL A 365 2.20 5.23 -0.86
C VAL A 365 3.37 6.18 -0.64
N ALA A 366 3.62 7.11 -1.58
CA ALA A 366 4.70 8.10 -1.46
C ALA A 366 4.26 9.40 -0.78
N ALA A 367 2.96 9.55 -0.48
CA ALA A 367 2.38 10.74 0.15
C ALA A 367 2.67 12.04 -0.64
N GLN A 368 2.53 11.96 -1.97
CA GLN A 368 2.76 13.05 -2.93
C GLN A 368 1.48 13.40 -3.69
N LEU A 369 1.49 14.50 -4.44
CA LEU A 369 0.41 14.87 -5.36
C LEU A 369 0.67 14.22 -6.73
N LEU A 370 -0.10 13.20 -7.09
CA LEU A 370 -0.09 12.60 -8.41
C LEU A 370 -1.18 13.23 -9.27
N THR A 371 -0.84 13.65 -10.49
CA THR A 371 -1.82 14.13 -11.47
C THR A 371 -1.70 13.38 -12.79
N LEU A 372 -2.84 13.01 -13.37
CA LEU A 372 -2.95 12.28 -14.63
C LEU A 372 -3.92 13.01 -15.56
N GLY A 373 -3.58 13.24 -16.83
CA GLY A 373 -4.52 13.92 -17.73
C GLY A 373 -3.97 14.27 -19.10
N GLN A 374 -4.87 14.71 -19.98
CA GLN A 374 -4.54 15.18 -21.33
C GLN A 374 -4.68 16.69 -21.47
N ASP A 375 -5.46 17.34 -20.60
CA ASP A 375 -5.65 18.78 -20.59
C ASP A 375 -4.96 19.42 -19.37
N SER A 376 -3.97 20.26 -19.63
CA SER A 376 -3.15 20.85 -18.57
C SER A 376 -3.94 21.85 -17.70
N ALA A 377 -5.03 22.44 -18.20
CA ALA A 377 -5.87 23.34 -17.42
C ALA A 377 -6.77 22.56 -16.45
N ASP A 378 -7.40 21.48 -16.91
CA ASP A 378 -8.17 20.57 -16.06
C ASP A 378 -7.27 19.92 -14.99
N MET A 379 -6.04 19.53 -15.35
CA MET A 379 -5.05 19.02 -14.38
C MET A 379 -4.74 20.04 -13.28
N ALA A 380 -4.58 21.32 -13.65
CA ALA A 380 -4.35 22.40 -12.69
C ALA A 380 -5.54 22.61 -11.75
N LEU A 381 -6.77 22.59 -12.28
CA LEU A 381 -7.99 22.72 -11.50
C LEU A 381 -8.15 21.54 -10.52
N ALA A 382 -7.93 20.31 -10.98
CA ALA A 382 -7.99 19.12 -10.13
C ALA A 382 -6.95 19.20 -8.99
N ALA A 383 -5.71 19.61 -9.31
CA ALA A 383 -4.64 19.76 -8.33
C ALA A 383 -4.95 20.83 -7.28
N ARG A 384 -5.44 22.01 -7.70
CA ARG A 384 -5.86 23.09 -6.79
C ARG A 384 -6.94 22.60 -5.84
N ARG A 385 -7.99 21.98 -6.40
CA ARG A 385 -9.11 21.49 -5.61
C ARG A 385 -8.70 20.42 -4.60
N LEU A 386 -7.79 19.53 -4.98
CA LEU A 386 -7.23 18.53 -4.06
C LEU A 386 -6.50 19.18 -2.87
N LEU A 387 -5.70 20.22 -3.13
CA LEU A 387 -5.01 20.97 -2.07
C LEU A 387 -6.00 21.67 -1.13
N GLU A 388 -7.12 22.19 -1.64
CA GLU A 388 -8.18 22.84 -0.85
C GLU A 388 -8.91 21.87 0.09
N ILE A 389 -9.20 20.64 -0.36
CA ILE A 389 -9.94 19.65 0.43
C ILE A 389 -9.03 18.85 1.39
N GLY A 390 -7.73 19.15 1.44
CA GLY A 390 -6.79 18.47 2.33
C GLY A 390 -6.27 17.12 1.81
N GLY A 391 -6.54 16.81 0.55
CA GLY A 391 -6.22 15.52 -0.10
C GLY A 391 -7.46 14.69 -0.42
N GLY A 392 -7.29 13.73 -1.33
CA GLY A 392 -8.38 12.95 -1.90
C GLY A 392 -8.10 12.56 -3.35
N ILE A 393 -9.18 12.36 -4.09
CA ILE A 393 -9.17 12.15 -5.53
C ILE A 393 -10.13 13.14 -6.16
N VAL A 394 -9.66 13.94 -7.12
CA VAL A 394 -10.47 14.92 -7.85
C VAL A 394 -10.31 14.67 -9.34
N VAL A 395 -11.42 14.65 -10.08
CA VAL A 395 -11.41 14.60 -11.55
C VAL A 395 -12.14 15.82 -12.08
N VAL A 396 -11.48 16.56 -12.97
CA VAL A 396 -11.99 17.72 -13.68
C VAL A 396 -12.00 17.41 -15.17
N GLU A 397 -13.09 17.78 -15.84
CA GLU A 397 -13.18 17.74 -17.30
C GLU A 397 -13.89 18.97 -17.82
N ARG A 398 -13.29 19.62 -18.82
CA ARG A 398 -13.84 20.83 -19.46
C ARG A 398 -14.10 21.95 -18.44
N GLY A 399 -13.23 22.06 -17.44
CA GLY A 399 -13.32 23.04 -16.35
C GLY A 399 -14.29 22.69 -15.23
N GLU A 400 -15.02 21.57 -15.29
CA GLU A 400 -15.99 21.16 -14.27
C GLU A 400 -15.49 19.96 -13.45
N THR A 401 -15.67 20.00 -12.13
CA THR A 401 -15.40 18.86 -11.25
C THR A 401 -16.44 17.77 -11.48
N VAL A 402 -16.04 16.65 -12.08
CA VAL A 402 -16.93 15.51 -12.37
C VAL A 402 -16.88 14.42 -11.29
N LEU A 403 -15.84 14.43 -10.44
CA LEU A 403 -15.71 13.55 -9.28
C LEU A 403 -14.86 14.21 -8.20
N GLU A 404 -15.28 14.08 -6.94
CA GLU A 404 -14.53 14.52 -5.77
C GLU A 404 -14.72 13.49 -4.64
N ILE A 405 -13.61 12.88 -4.21
CA ILE A 405 -13.55 11.92 -3.10
C ILE A 405 -12.61 12.51 -2.04
N PRO A 406 -13.12 13.21 -1.01
CA PRO A 406 -12.28 13.82 0.01
C PRO A 406 -11.68 12.76 0.94
N LEU A 407 -10.36 12.84 1.17
CA LEU A 407 -9.62 11.98 2.09
C LEU A 407 -8.82 12.85 3.08
N PRO A 408 -9.51 13.61 3.96
CA PRO A 408 -8.89 14.68 4.75
C PRO A 408 -7.87 14.17 5.79
N LEU A 409 -7.88 12.88 6.12
CA LEU A 409 -6.95 12.30 7.10
C LEU A 409 -5.67 11.88 6.38
N GLY A 410 -4.64 12.74 6.46
CA GLY A 410 -3.35 12.53 5.81
C GLY A 410 -3.38 12.61 4.28
N GLY A 411 -4.53 12.93 3.67
CA GLY A 411 -4.73 12.87 2.23
C GLY A 411 -5.01 11.46 1.70
N ILE A 412 -5.20 10.45 2.56
CA ILE A 412 -5.35 9.04 2.15
C ILE A 412 -6.49 8.30 2.86
N MET A 413 -7.02 8.85 3.97
CA MET A 413 -8.12 8.24 4.74
C MET A 413 -9.27 9.24 4.96
N ALA A 414 -10.46 8.71 5.26
CA ALA A 414 -11.64 9.50 5.60
C ALA A 414 -12.36 8.90 6.81
N ALA A 415 -12.92 9.75 7.68
CA ALA A 415 -13.71 9.36 8.84
C ALA A 415 -15.17 9.09 8.45
N VAL A 416 -15.38 8.19 7.49
CA VAL A 416 -16.71 7.78 7.02
C VAL A 416 -16.86 6.26 7.11
N PRO A 417 -18.10 5.73 7.24
CA PRO A 417 -18.32 4.29 7.23
C PRO A 417 -17.79 3.62 5.96
N LEU A 418 -17.28 2.39 6.10
CA LEU A 418 -16.74 1.62 4.98
C LEU A 418 -17.67 1.53 3.75
N PRO A 419 -19.00 1.30 3.88
CA PRO A 419 -19.90 1.28 2.73
C PRO A 419 -19.96 2.61 1.98
N ALA A 420 -19.82 3.74 2.68
CA ALA A 420 -19.83 5.07 2.07
C ALA A 420 -18.59 5.28 1.19
N ILE A 421 -17.39 5.02 1.73
CA ILE A 421 -16.15 5.17 0.95
C ILE A 421 -16.05 4.14 -0.18
N ALA A 422 -16.58 2.92 0.01
CA ALA A 422 -16.73 1.94 -1.05
C ALA A 422 -17.67 2.44 -2.17
N GLY A 423 -18.74 3.14 -1.82
CA GLY A 423 -19.63 3.82 -2.78
C GLY A 423 -18.88 4.85 -3.64
N GLU A 424 -18.07 5.70 -3.01
CA GLU A 424 -17.24 6.68 -3.72
C GLU A 424 -16.18 6.02 -4.62
N ALA A 425 -15.52 4.97 -4.15
CA ALA A 425 -14.57 4.19 -4.95
C ALA A 425 -15.24 3.59 -6.21
N ARG A 426 -16.45 3.04 -6.10
CA ARG A 426 -17.20 2.54 -7.27
C ARG A 426 -17.48 3.63 -8.31
N LYS A 427 -17.74 4.88 -7.88
CA LYS A 427 -17.91 6.01 -8.82
C LYS A 427 -16.64 6.30 -9.59
N LEU A 428 -15.47 6.28 -8.92
CA LEU A 428 -14.17 6.41 -9.60
C LEU A 428 -13.98 5.30 -10.64
N TYR A 429 -14.28 4.05 -10.28
CA TYR A 429 -14.06 2.91 -11.16
C TYR A 429 -14.97 2.99 -12.39
N ALA A 430 -16.25 3.32 -12.18
CA ALA A 430 -17.20 3.53 -13.26
C ALA A 430 -16.76 4.67 -14.19
N LEU A 431 -16.30 5.80 -13.62
CA LEU A 431 -15.81 6.93 -14.39
C LEU A 431 -14.61 6.55 -15.27
N LEU A 432 -13.57 5.94 -14.69
CA LEU A 432 -12.35 5.57 -15.43
C LEU A 432 -12.61 4.47 -16.46
N ARG A 433 -13.45 3.47 -16.15
CA ARG A 433 -13.87 2.46 -17.13
C ARG A 433 -14.63 3.07 -18.31
N ALA A 434 -15.54 4.01 -18.05
CA ALA A 434 -16.23 4.75 -19.11
C ALA A 434 -15.26 5.56 -19.99
N ARG A 435 -14.05 5.85 -19.50
CA ARG A 435 -12.97 6.53 -20.25
C ARG A 435 -11.96 5.58 -20.87
N GLY A 436 -12.24 4.28 -20.85
CA GLY A 436 -11.41 3.27 -21.49
C GLY A 436 -10.29 2.74 -20.60
N TYR A 437 -10.43 2.80 -19.27
CA TYR A 437 -9.52 2.07 -18.38
C TYR A 437 -9.63 0.56 -18.65
N PRO A 438 -8.54 -0.08 -19.12
CA PRO A 438 -8.63 -1.44 -19.66
C PRO A 438 -8.35 -2.54 -18.62
N HIS A 439 -7.98 -2.16 -17.39
CA HIS A 439 -7.63 -3.10 -16.32
C HIS A 439 -8.76 -3.22 -15.30
N GLU A 440 -8.55 -4.00 -14.24
CA GLU A 440 -9.56 -4.25 -13.21
C GLU A 440 -9.78 -3.02 -12.33
N ASP A 441 -8.87 -2.79 -11.39
CA ASP A 441 -9.06 -1.82 -10.32
C ASP A 441 -8.10 -0.62 -10.43
N PRO A 442 -8.60 0.59 -10.75
CA PRO A 442 -7.76 1.75 -11.02
C PRO A 442 -7.14 2.39 -9.77
N HIS A 443 -7.68 2.16 -8.57
CA HIS A 443 -7.07 2.71 -7.35
C HIS A 443 -5.68 2.11 -7.10
N TYR A 444 -5.44 0.84 -7.46
CA TYR A 444 -4.11 0.25 -7.34
C TYR A 444 -3.09 0.92 -8.28
N THR A 445 -3.53 1.39 -9.45
CA THR A 445 -2.68 2.21 -10.32
C THR A 445 -2.28 3.50 -9.61
N LEU A 446 -3.24 4.21 -9.00
CA LEU A 446 -2.94 5.44 -8.25
C LEU A 446 -2.04 5.16 -7.05
N LEU A 447 -2.31 4.06 -6.32
CA LEU A 447 -1.61 3.69 -5.10
C LEU A 447 -0.13 3.35 -5.36
N PHE A 448 0.14 2.61 -6.44
CA PHE A 448 1.44 1.98 -6.70
C PHE A 448 2.28 2.58 -7.84
N LEU A 449 1.76 3.56 -8.60
CA LEU A 449 2.57 4.22 -9.64
C LEU A 449 3.85 4.87 -9.07
N THR A 450 3.83 5.20 -7.78
CA THR A 450 4.93 5.80 -7.02
C THR A 450 5.70 4.82 -6.13
N LEU A 451 5.40 3.52 -6.17
CA LEU A 451 6.03 2.49 -5.32
C LEU A 451 7.28 1.91 -5.99
N ASP A 452 8.48 2.27 -5.51
CA ASP A 452 9.77 1.83 -6.09
C ASP A 452 10.28 0.48 -5.59
N SER A 453 9.49 -0.25 -4.82
CA SER A 453 9.77 -1.65 -4.43
C SER A 453 9.20 -2.67 -5.40
N LEU A 454 8.37 -2.23 -6.37
CA LEU A 454 7.87 -3.10 -7.44
C LEU A 454 8.75 -3.03 -8.69
N PRO A 455 8.84 -4.11 -9.49
CA PRO A 455 9.75 -4.16 -10.63
C PRO A 455 9.53 -3.09 -11.71
N ASP A 456 10.56 -2.96 -12.57
CA ASP A 456 10.60 -2.16 -13.81
C ASP A 456 10.63 -0.64 -13.57
N VAL A 457 9.59 0.12 -13.93
CA VAL A 457 9.64 1.59 -13.95
C VAL A 457 8.56 2.24 -13.08
N ARG A 458 8.93 3.29 -12.34
CA ARG A 458 8.04 4.01 -11.41
C ARG A 458 8.22 5.52 -11.52
N LEU A 459 7.19 6.27 -11.12
CA LEU A 459 7.25 7.73 -11.03
C LEU A 459 7.55 8.10 -9.57
N THR A 460 8.78 8.52 -9.26
CA THR A 460 9.26 8.69 -7.88
C THR A 460 9.90 10.06 -7.69
N TYR A 461 10.34 10.39 -6.47
CA TYR A 461 11.18 11.55 -6.22
C TYR A 461 12.44 11.58 -7.12
N ARG A 462 12.99 10.42 -7.50
CA ARG A 462 14.22 10.38 -8.34
C ARG A 462 13.95 10.69 -9.82
N GLY A 463 12.68 10.78 -10.23
CA GLY A 463 12.28 10.92 -11.62
C GLY A 463 11.42 9.75 -12.10
N ILE A 464 11.42 9.51 -13.42
CA ILE A 464 11.03 8.21 -13.97
C ILE A 464 12.18 7.25 -13.65
N TRP A 465 11.95 6.36 -12.69
CA TRP A 465 12.97 5.52 -12.06
C TRP A 465 12.89 4.09 -12.58
N ASP A 466 13.99 3.58 -13.14
CA ASP A 466 14.18 2.16 -13.48
C ASP A 466 14.65 1.44 -12.20
N VAL A 467 13.70 0.79 -11.52
CA VAL A 467 13.90 0.07 -10.25
C VAL A 467 14.90 -1.04 -10.42
N ARG A 468 14.83 -1.80 -11.51
CA ARG A 468 15.68 -2.97 -11.74
C ARG A 468 17.14 -2.55 -11.98
N ARG A 469 17.36 -1.50 -12.76
CA ARG A 469 18.72 -1.01 -13.08
C ARG A 469 19.25 0.03 -12.10
N GLY A 470 18.42 0.51 -11.17
CA GLY A 470 18.81 1.52 -10.20
C GLY A 470 19.22 2.85 -10.85
N ARG A 471 18.51 3.30 -11.88
CA ARG A 471 18.84 4.56 -12.59
C ARG A 471 17.63 5.39 -12.96
N THR A 472 17.83 6.70 -13.05
CA THR A 472 16.82 7.64 -13.53
C THR A 472 16.80 7.67 -15.06
N LEU A 473 15.62 7.41 -15.65
CA LEU A 473 15.37 7.50 -17.10
C LEU A 473 14.96 8.93 -17.51
N TRP A 474 14.27 9.65 -16.63
CA TRP A 474 13.91 11.05 -16.82
C TRP A 474 13.94 11.78 -15.48
N PRO A 475 14.67 12.89 -15.33
CA PRO A 475 14.95 13.47 -14.03
C PRO A 475 13.78 14.24 -13.41
N ARG A 476 13.85 14.39 -12.08
CA ARG A 476 13.10 15.39 -11.32
C ARG A 476 13.59 16.79 -11.64
N GLN A 477 12.71 17.77 -11.53
CA GLN A 477 13.02 19.19 -11.53
C GLN A 477 12.71 19.80 -10.16
N ASP A 478 13.65 20.56 -9.60
CA ASP A 478 13.39 21.41 -8.44
C ASP A 478 12.59 22.65 -8.88
N LEU A 479 11.56 22.99 -8.11
CA LEU A 479 10.75 24.17 -8.33
C LEU A 479 11.30 25.31 -7.46
N PRO A 480 11.21 26.57 -7.92
CA PRO A 480 11.55 27.71 -7.08
C PRO A 480 10.68 27.72 -5.82
N PRO A 481 11.20 28.20 -4.69
CA PRO A 481 10.38 28.39 -3.49
C PRO A 481 9.18 29.28 -3.83
N VAL A 482 8.01 28.87 -3.34
CA VAL A 482 6.72 29.56 -3.52
C VAL A 482 6.62 30.74 -2.58
#